data_AF-A0A850BZ39-F1
#
_entry.id   AF-A0A850BZ39-F1
#
_cell.length_a   1.000
_cell.length_b   1.000
_cell.length_c   1.000
_cell.angle_alpha   90.00
_cell.angle_beta   90.00
_cell.angle_gamma   90.00
#
_symmetry.space_group_name_H-M   'P 1'
#
loop_
_entity.id
_entity.type
_entity.pdbx_description
1 polymer ?
#
loop_
_entity_poly.entity_id
_entity_poly.type
_entity_poly.pdbx_seq_one_letter_code
_entity_poly.pdbx_strand_id
1 'polypeptide(L)'
;MVSGRALALTVLAWSLVKMTVARLFGEKTGLALFHENYDADRLPPVDADERVKLAGFSRCIACGLCDVGEAPRIAASKGKYPGLMTIVLASSRSMPDFDAAKLALDCVPDEVLAEKERICPTGVPFVELARFVRAKAALSSAIAVATDPK
;
A
#
# COMPACT_ATOMS: atom_id res chain seq x y z
N MET A 1 42.17 -16.16 9.01
CA MET A 1 40.92 -15.63 8.40
C MET A 1 39.85 -16.68 8.57
N VAL A 2 38.83 -16.41 9.39
CA VAL A 2 37.69 -17.32 9.55
C VAL A 2 36.98 -17.40 8.20
N SER A 3 36.71 -18.60 7.68
CA SER A 3 36.00 -18.73 6.40
C SER A 3 34.63 -18.05 6.52
N GLY A 4 34.14 -17.43 5.45
CA GLY A 4 32.84 -16.73 5.47
C GLY A 4 31.69 -17.60 5.98
N ARG A 5 31.79 -18.93 5.81
CA ARG A 5 30.81 -19.91 6.32
C ARG A 5 30.85 -20.01 7.85
N ALA A 6 32.03 -20.06 8.45
CA ALA A 6 32.17 -20.14 9.89
C ALA A 6 31.72 -18.83 10.57
N LEU A 7 32.00 -17.67 9.98
CA LEU A 7 31.46 -16.40 10.47
C LEU A 7 29.93 -16.35 10.38
N ALA A 8 29.35 -16.78 9.25
CA ALA A 8 27.90 -16.84 9.08
C ALA A 8 27.22 -17.75 10.11
N LEU A 9 27.78 -18.95 10.36
CA LEU A 9 27.25 -19.87 11.36
C LEU A 9 27.31 -19.27 12.78
N THR A 10 28.40 -18.60 13.14
CA THR A 10 28.52 -17.93 14.44
C THR A 10 27.49 -16.82 14.60
N VAL A 11 27.29 -15.98 13.58
CA VAL A 11 26.29 -14.91 13.61
C VAL A 11 24.88 -15.48 13.74
N LEU A 12 24.54 -16.52 12.98
CA LEU A 12 23.22 -17.15 13.04
C LEU A 12 22.98 -17.82 14.40
N ALA A 13 23.95 -18.57 14.92
CA ALA A 13 23.85 -19.21 16.23
C ALA A 13 23.69 -18.18 17.35
N TRP A 14 24.46 -17.10 17.31
CA TRP A 14 24.35 -16.01 18.29
C TRP A 14 22.99 -15.31 18.22
N SER A 15 22.52 -14.98 17.02
CA SER A 15 21.19 -14.37 16.81
C SER A 15 20.06 -15.27 17.30
N LEU A 16 20.17 -16.58 17.08
CA LEU A 16 19.21 -17.57 17.59
C LEU A 16 19.19 -17.56 19.12
N VAL A 17 20.36 -17.72 19.78
CA VAL A 17 20.45 -17.70 21.25
C VAL A 17 19.89 -16.40 21.82
N LYS A 18 20.28 -15.24 21.26
CA LYS A 18 19.77 -13.93 21.69
C LYS A 18 18.25 -13.85 21.58
N MET A 19 17.67 -14.23 20.46
CA MET A 19 16.22 -14.18 20.25
C MET A 19 15.46 -15.18 21.13
N THR A 20 16.00 -16.38 21.35
CA THR A 20 15.38 -17.37 22.25
C THR A 20 15.37 -16.87 23.69
N VAL A 21 16.48 -16.32 24.17
CA VAL A 21 16.57 -15.71 25.52
C VAL A 21 15.60 -14.53 25.62
N ALA A 22 15.63 -13.59 24.68
CA ALA A 22 14.73 -12.44 24.65
C ALA A 22 13.24 -12.83 24.69
N ARG A 23 12.86 -13.84 23.92
CA ARG A 23 11.48 -14.36 23.92
C ARG A 23 11.10 -15.05 25.23
N LEU A 24 12.00 -15.82 25.85
CA LEU A 24 11.75 -16.50 27.13
C LEU A 24 11.63 -15.52 28.31
N PHE A 25 12.30 -14.37 28.22
CA PHE A 25 12.29 -13.34 29.27
C PHE A 25 11.38 -12.14 28.96
N GLY A 26 10.44 -12.29 28.02
CA GLY A 26 9.29 -11.40 27.90
C GLY A 26 9.52 -10.09 27.15
N GLU A 27 10.41 -10.05 26.15
CA GLU A 27 10.41 -8.92 25.20
C GLU A 27 8.99 -8.72 24.62
N LYS A 28 8.61 -7.44 24.46
CA LYS A 28 7.34 -7.06 23.82
C LYS A 28 7.29 -7.73 22.44
N THR A 29 6.30 -8.58 22.20
CA THR A 29 6.09 -9.21 20.88
C THR A 29 4.61 -9.13 20.48
N GLY A 30 4.33 -9.40 19.21
CA GLY A 30 2.96 -9.46 18.72
C GLY A 30 2.33 -8.08 18.53
N LEU A 31 1.02 -7.98 18.77
CA LEU A 31 0.20 -6.84 18.39
C LEU A 31 0.61 -5.53 19.08
N ALA A 32 1.03 -5.59 20.35
CA ALA A 32 1.46 -4.39 21.08
C ALA A 32 2.72 -3.76 20.47
N LEU A 33 3.71 -4.59 20.10
CA LEU A 33 4.90 -4.12 19.40
C LEU A 33 4.56 -3.64 17.98
N PHE A 34 3.58 -4.26 17.32
CA PHE A 34 3.09 -3.79 16.02
C PHE A 34 2.53 -2.37 16.11
N HIS A 35 1.64 -2.11 17.07
CA HIS A 35 1.09 -0.77 17.30
C HIS A 35 2.19 0.27 17.60
N GLU A 36 3.15 -0.08 18.47
CA GLU A 36 4.29 0.78 18.79
C GLU A 36 5.13 1.19 17.57
N ASN A 37 5.26 0.32 16.56
CA ASN A 37 6.06 0.60 15.37
C ASN A 37 5.26 1.19 14.20
N TYR A 38 3.97 0.88 14.08
CA TYR A 38 3.21 1.10 12.83
C TYR A 38 1.96 1.96 12.98
N ASP A 39 1.56 2.35 14.20
CA ASP A 39 0.40 3.25 14.36
C ASP A 39 0.61 4.59 13.66
N ALA A 40 1.85 5.10 13.69
CA ALA A 40 2.23 6.33 13.00
C ALA A 40 2.14 6.22 11.46
N ASP A 41 2.21 5.00 10.92
CA ASP A 41 2.13 4.75 9.46
C ASP A 41 0.68 4.75 8.95
N ARG A 42 -0.32 4.89 9.84
CA ARG A 42 -1.74 5.03 9.50
C ARG A 42 -2.26 3.91 8.61
N LEU A 43 -1.76 2.69 8.80
CA LEU A 43 -2.15 1.51 8.04
C LEU A 43 -3.64 1.20 8.29
N PRO A 44 -4.50 1.33 7.27
CA PRO A 44 -5.91 1.01 7.45
C PRO A 44 -6.08 -0.52 7.60
N PRO A 45 -6.99 -0.98 8.47
CA PRO A 45 -7.28 -2.40 8.59
C PRO A 45 -7.79 -2.97 7.25
N VAL A 46 -7.47 -4.23 6.97
CA VAL A 46 -7.94 -4.95 5.78
C VAL A 46 -8.65 -6.22 6.22
N ASP A 47 -9.92 -6.37 5.82
CA ASP A 47 -10.71 -7.56 6.14
C ASP A 47 -10.42 -8.75 5.20
N ALA A 48 -11.09 -9.88 5.44
CA ALA A 48 -10.86 -11.10 4.68
C ALA A 48 -11.29 -10.97 3.20
N ASP A 49 -12.39 -10.29 2.93
CA ASP A 49 -12.93 -10.12 1.57
C ASP A 49 -12.06 -9.13 0.77
N GLU A 50 -11.62 -8.06 1.42
CA GLU A 50 -10.68 -7.09 0.86
C GLU A 50 -9.33 -7.73 0.54
N ARG A 51 -8.84 -8.62 1.41
CA ARG A 51 -7.59 -9.35 1.18
C ARG A 51 -7.62 -10.18 -0.09
N VAL A 52 -8.77 -10.79 -0.43
CA VAL A 52 -8.95 -11.53 -1.69
C VAL A 52 -8.82 -10.57 -2.89
N LYS A 53 -9.33 -9.35 -2.78
CA LYS A 53 -9.29 -8.34 -3.86
C LYS A 53 -7.90 -7.76 -4.09
N LEU A 54 -7.07 -7.66 -3.04
CA LEU A 54 -5.70 -7.12 -3.15
C LEU A 54 -4.86 -7.83 -4.23
N ALA A 55 -5.02 -9.14 -4.38
CA ALA A 55 -4.33 -9.90 -5.43
C ALA A 55 -4.62 -9.35 -6.83
N GLY A 56 -5.85 -8.86 -7.06
CA GLY A 56 -6.23 -8.23 -8.32
C GLY A 56 -5.68 -6.83 -8.51
N PHE A 57 -5.63 -6.04 -7.43
CA PHE A 57 -5.04 -4.70 -7.45
C PHE A 57 -3.55 -4.73 -7.76
N SER A 58 -2.84 -5.77 -7.31
CA SER A 58 -1.39 -5.93 -7.50
C SER A 58 -0.96 -6.45 -8.87
N ARG A 59 -1.90 -6.72 -9.81
CA ARG A 59 -1.58 -7.24 -11.15
C ARG A 59 -0.93 -6.22 -12.10
N CYS A 60 -0.80 -4.96 -11.69
CA CYS A 60 -0.19 -3.94 -12.54
C CYS A 60 1.29 -4.26 -12.83
N ILE A 61 1.61 -4.41 -14.12
CA ILE A 61 2.99 -4.63 -14.63
C ILE A 61 3.66 -3.33 -15.11
N ALA A 62 3.07 -2.17 -14.80
CA ALA A 62 3.60 -0.86 -15.18
C ALA A 62 3.84 -0.66 -16.70
N CYS A 63 2.93 -1.17 -17.54
CA CYS A 63 3.07 -1.05 -19.00
C CYS A 63 2.72 0.34 -19.57
N GLY A 64 2.06 1.20 -18.79
CA GLY A 64 1.67 2.56 -19.21
C GLY A 64 0.51 2.65 -20.22
N LEU A 65 -0.07 1.54 -20.67
CA LEU A 65 -1.15 1.57 -21.67
C LEU A 65 -2.39 2.35 -21.20
N CYS A 66 -2.68 2.33 -19.90
CA CYS A 66 -3.76 3.09 -19.31
C CYS A 66 -3.52 4.61 -19.29
N ASP A 67 -2.29 5.08 -19.51
CA ASP A 67 -1.95 6.51 -19.57
C ASP A 67 -2.13 7.12 -20.96
N VAL A 68 -2.37 6.31 -21.99
CA VAL A 68 -2.64 6.80 -23.35
C VAL A 68 -3.85 7.73 -23.33
N GLY A 69 -3.68 8.98 -23.77
CA GLY A 69 -4.74 10.00 -23.77
C GLY A 69 -4.94 10.75 -22.45
N GLU A 70 -4.17 10.46 -21.39
CA GLU A 70 -4.33 11.12 -20.09
C GLU A 70 -3.67 12.52 -20.01
N ALA A 71 -2.88 12.92 -21.01
CA ALA A 71 -2.12 14.18 -21.00
C ALA A 71 -2.98 15.42 -20.67
N PRO A 72 -4.20 15.62 -21.22
CA PRO A 72 -5.05 16.74 -20.85
C PRO A 72 -5.45 16.73 -19.37
N ARG A 73 -5.72 15.55 -18.81
CA ARG A 73 -6.12 15.38 -17.40
C ARG A 73 -4.95 15.65 -16.46
N ILE A 74 -3.75 15.14 -16.82
CA ILE A 74 -2.51 15.42 -16.09
C ILE A 74 -2.27 16.92 -16.02
N ALA A 75 -2.35 17.63 -17.16
CA ALA A 75 -2.20 19.08 -17.20
C ALA A 75 -3.27 19.82 -16.38
N ALA A 76 -4.54 19.44 -16.51
CA ALA A 76 -5.65 20.05 -15.78
C ALA A 76 -5.57 19.85 -14.26
N SER A 77 -4.92 18.76 -13.82
CA SER A 77 -4.80 18.41 -12.40
C SER A 77 -3.89 19.33 -11.58
N LYS A 78 -3.05 20.13 -12.24
CA LYS A 78 -2.04 20.99 -11.60
C LYS A 78 -1.13 20.22 -10.64
N GLY A 79 -0.69 19.03 -11.06
CA GLY A 79 0.25 18.19 -10.32
C GLY A 79 -0.38 17.20 -9.35
N LYS A 80 -1.72 17.16 -9.23
CA LYS A 80 -2.42 16.18 -8.38
C LYS A 80 -2.49 14.79 -9.00
N TYR A 81 -2.45 14.71 -10.33
CA TYR A 81 -2.64 13.48 -11.09
C TYR A 81 -1.43 13.23 -12.00
N PRO A 82 -0.54 12.29 -11.67
CA PRO A 82 0.65 11.98 -12.47
C PRO A 82 0.39 10.98 -13.61
N GLY A 83 -0.85 10.49 -13.77
CA GLY A 83 -1.20 9.39 -14.67
C GLY A 83 -1.76 8.18 -13.92
N LEU A 84 -2.59 7.39 -14.59
CA LEU A 84 -3.34 6.28 -14.01
C LEU A 84 -2.42 5.14 -13.59
N MET A 85 -1.41 4.79 -14.38
CA MET A 85 -0.48 3.72 -14.04
C MET A 85 0.22 3.98 -12.70
N THR A 86 0.73 5.20 -12.52
CA THR A 86 1.42 5.63 -11.30
C THR A 86 0.51 5.52 -10.08
N ILE A 87 -0.76 5.92 -10.23
CA ILE A 87 -1.75 5.86 -9.15
C ILE A 87 -2.11 4.43 -8.82
N VAL A 88 -2.28 3.57 -9.81
CA VAL A 88 -2.56 2.14 -9.59
C VAL A 88 -1.42 1.49 -8.80
N LEU A 89 -0.16 1.82 -9.12
CA LEU A 89 1.00 1.32 -8.37
C LEU A 89 1.01 1.84 -6.93
N ALA A 90 0.81 3.14 -6.72
CA ALA A 90 0.72 3.72 -5.38
C ALA A 90 -0.42 3.08 -4.57
N SER A 91 -1.60 2.97 -5.18
CA SER A 91 -2.82 2.41 -4.58
C SER A 91 -2.75 0.93 -4.24
N SER A 92 -1.90 0.16 -4.93
CA SER A 92 -1.80 -1.29 -4.71
C SER A 92 -0.62 -1.70 -3.84
N ARG A 93 0.34 -0.79 -3.60
CA ARG A 93 1.63 -1.11 -2.95
C ARG A 93 1.98 -0.20 -1.77
N SER A 94 1.30 0.94 -1.60
CA SER A 94 1.51 1.84 -0.47
C SER A 94 0.18 2.21 0.20
N MET A 95 -0.20 1.42 1.21
CA MET A 95 -1.39 1.71 2.02
C MET A 95 -1.28 3.00 2.86
N PRO A 96 -0.11 3.39 3.41
CA PRO A 96 0.04 4.66 4.12
C PRO A 96 -0.37 5.88 3.28
N ASP A 97 -0.21 5.80 1.95
CA ASP A 97 -0.38 6.92 1.03
C ASP A 97 -1.78 6.98 0.39
N PHE A 98 -2.78 6.29 0.95
CA PHE A 98 -4.14 6.28 0.38
C PHE A 98 -4.80 7.66 0.31
N ASP A 99 -4.44 8.60 1.19
CA ASP A 99 -4.92 9.97 1.10
C ASP A 99 -4.39 10.67 -0.17
N ALA A 100 -3.12 10.46 -0.51
CA ALA A 100 -2.52 10.99 -1.75
C ALA A 100 -3.08 10.28 -3.00
N ALA A 101 -3.24 8.95 -2.93
CA ALA A 101 -3.83 8.17 -4.01
C ALA A 101 -5.28 8.60 -4.28
N LYS A 102 -6.08 8.84 -3.23
CA LYS A 102 -7.44 9.39 -3.35
C LYS A 102 -7.43 10.74 -4.07
N LEU A 103 -6.58 11.69 -3.68
CA LEU A 103 -6.51 13.01 -4.33
C LEU A 103 -6.26 12.92 -5.83
N ALA A 104 -5.43 11.96 -6.25
CA ALA A 104 -5.17 11.70 -7.65
C ALA A 104 -6.37 11.03 -8.36
N LEU A 105 -7.01 10.05 -7.70
CA LEU A 105 -8.22 9.38 -8.20
C LEU A 105 -9.43 10.30 -8.32
N ASP A 106 -9.52 11.37 -7.53
CA ASP A 106 -10.58 12.38 -7.65
C ASP A 106 -10.47 13.20 -8.96
N CYS A 107 -9.33 13.13 -9.65
CA CYS A 107 -9.15 13.72 -10.99
C CYS A 107 -9.71 12.83 -12.12
N VAL A 108 -10.03 11.56 -11.83
CA VAL A 108 -10.42 10.54 -12.81
C VAL A 108 -11.86 10.07 -12.55
N PRO A 109 -12.80 10.38 -13.46
CA PRO A 109 -14.17 9.87 -13.36
C PRO A 109 -14.24 8.34 -13.46
N ASP A 110 -15.24 7.73 -12.83
CA ASP A 110 -15.43 6.28 -12.82
C ASP A 110 -15.66 5.73 -14.25
N GLU A 111 -16.25 6.51 -15.15
CA GLU A 111 -16.45 6.14 -16.56
C GLU A 111 -15.11 5.97 -17.28
N VAL A 112 -14.14 6.86 -16.97
CA VAL A 112 -12.78 6.79 -17.52
C VAL A 112 -12.06 5.57 -16.95
N LEU A 113 -12.19 5.31 -15.64
CA LEU A 113 -11.62 4.11 -15.04
C LEU A 113 -12.16 2.83 -15.69
N ALA A 114 -13.47 2.74 -15.92
CA ALA A 114 -14.09 1.62 -16.60
C ALA A 114 -13.63 1.47 -18.05
N GLU A 115 -13.42 2.58 -18.77
CA GLU A 115 -12.84 2.55 -20.10
C GLU A 115 -11.41 1.98 -20.08
N LYS A 116 -10.57 2.48 -19.18
CA LYS A 116 -9.16 2.07 -19.06
C LYS A 116 -9.01 0.63 -18.57
N GLU A 117 -9.95 0.14 -17.78
CA GLU A 117 -9.96 -1.25 -17.30
C GLU A 117 -10.04 -2.24 -18.46
N ARG A 118 -10.83 -1.92 -19.50
CA ARG A 118 -10.99 -2.76 -20.71
C ARG A 118 -9.71 -2.89 -21.54
N ILE A 119 -8.78 -1.94 -21.44
CA ILE A 119 -7.51 -1.98 -22.18
C ILE A 119 -6.36 -2.54 -21.34
N CYS A 120 -6.55 -2.81 -20.04
CA CYS A 120 -5.49 -3.31 -19.18
C CYS A 120 -5.15 -4.77 -19.53
N PRO A 121 -3.91 -5.09 -19.96
CA PRO A 121 -3.55 -6.43 -20.40
C PRO A 121 -3.52 -7.46 -19.26
N THR A 122 -3.40 -7.00 -18.01
CA THR A 122 -3.42 -7.85 -16.81
C THR A 122 -4.74 -7.73 -16.04
N GLY A 123 -5.73 -7.04 -16.62
CA GLY A 123 -7.09 -6.93 -16.09
C GLY A 123 -7.15 -6.33 -14.69
N VAL A 124 -6.35 -5.30 -14.36
CA VAL A 124 -6.46 -4.61 -13.06
C VAL A 124 -7.84 -3.93 -12.95
N PRO A 125 -8.62 -4.19 -11.88
CA PRO A 125 -9.97 -3.67 -11.76
C PRO A 125 -9.95 -2.22 -11.23
N PHE A 126 -9.75 -1.25 -12.12
CA PHE A 126 -9.53 0.16 -11.74
C PHE A 126 -10.70 0.77 -10.98
N VAL A 127 -11.94 0.44 -11.36
CA VAL A 127 -13.12 0.98 -10.67
C VAL A 127 -13.21 0.46 -9.24
N GLU A 128 -12.99 -0.85 -9.04
CA GLU A 128 -13.02 -1.46 -7.72
C GLU A 128 -11.86 -0.96 -6.85
N LEU A 129 -10.66 -0.85 -7.43
CA LEU A 129 -9.49 -0.27 -6.78
C LEU A 129 -9.77 1.15 -6.29
N ALA A 130 -10.36 2.01 -7.14
CA ALA A 130 -10.66 3.37 -6.78
C ALA A 130 -11.65 3.46 -5.62
N ARG A 131 -12.69 2.63 -5.62
CA ARG A 131 -13.63 2.53 -4.48
C ARG A 131 -12.95 2.08 -3.21
N PHE A 132 -12.10 1.06 -3.29
CA PHE A 132 -11.33 0.57 -2.14
C PHE A 132 -10.44 1.66 -1.54
N VAL A 133 -9.64 2.35 -2.36
CA VAL A 133 -8.76 3.43 -1.90
C VAL A 133 -9.55 4.57 -1.28
N ARG A 134 -10.63 5.01 -1.94
CA ARG A 134 -11.50 6.10 -1.41
C ARG A 134 -12.09 5.74 -0.05
N ALA A 135 -12.52 4.49 0.13
CA ALA A 135 -13.05 3.99 1.40
C ALA A 135 -11.97 3.93 2.49
N LYS A 136 -10.78 3.42 2.16
CA LYS A 136 -9.67 3.31 3.12
C LYS A 136 -9.10 4.67 3.53
N ALA A 137 -8.96 5.60 2.59
CA ALA A 137 -8.57 6.98 2.89
C ALA A 137 -9.56 7.68 3.84
N ALA A 138 -10.87 7.47 3.64
CA ALA A 138 -11.89 8.00 4.54
C ALA A 138 -11.76 7.41 5.97
N LEU A 139 -11.45 6.12 6.07
CA LEU A 139 -11.26 5.43 7.34
C LEU A 139 -10.00 5.91 8.07
N SER A 140 -8.85 6.03 7.38
CA SER A 140 -7.62 6.58 7.96
C SER A 140 -7.78 8.03 8.42
N SER A 141 -8.52 8.84 7.65
CA SER A 141 -8.85 10.21 8.03
C SER A 141 -9.74 10.27 9.28
N ALA A 142 -10.75 9.40 9.39
CA ALA A 142 -11.62 9.34 10.56
C ALA A 142 -10.88 8.89 11.83
N ILE A 143 -9.99 7.91 11.71
CA ILE A 143 -9.13 7.45 12.83
C ILE A 143 -8.23 8.60 13.30
N ALA A 144 -7.61 9.34 12.37
CA ALA A 144 -6.72 10.45 12.71
C ALA A 144 -7.45 11.55 13.50
N VAL A 145 -8.68 11.90 13.12
CA VAL A 145 -9.51 12.90 13.85
C VAL A 145 -9.90 12.40 15.25
N ALA A 146 -10.19 11.10 15.40
CA ALA A 146 -10.54 10.53 16.69
C ALA A 146 -9.34 10.50 17.68
N THR A 147 -8.11 10.38 17.16
CA THR A 147 -6.88 10.38 17.97
C THR A 147 -6.36 11.76 18.33
N ASP A 148 -6.85 12.84 17.69
CA ASP A 148 -6.48 14.23 17.96
C ASP A 148 -7.73 15.15 17.94
N PRO A 149 -8.60 15.04 18.97
CA PRO A 149 -9.78 15.89 19.08
C PRO A 149 -9.34 17.31 19.47
N LYS A 150 -9.33 18.22 18.49
CA LYS A 150 -9.20 19.66 18.77
C LYS A 150 -10.33 20.17 19.67
#